data_AF-A0A2M9E8I8-F1
#
_entry.id   AF-A0A2M9E8I8-F1
#
_cell.length_a   1.000
_cell.length_b   1.000
_cell.length_c   1.000
_cell.angle_alpha   90.00
_cell.angle_beta   90.00
_cell.angle_gamma   90.00
#
_symmetry.space_group_name_H-M   'P 1'
#
loop_
_entity.id
_entity.type
_entity.pdbx_description
1 polymer ?
#
loop_
_entity_poly.entity_id
_entity_poly.type
_entity_poly.pdbx_seq_one_letter_code
_entity_poly.pdbx_strand_id
1 'polypeptide(L)'
;MDILEAFRRVGEGSKASLASTVASARALRALVVADIALARSALGRSVAFTAVAVVFGAVGGLLLMAALVAALVTYFKLSWWLSLLLVGLFCLAATAFSAWRALAYFEHTQMHATRRQLAKIGLGEDKNPQAASPDNDGNR
;
A
#
# COMPACT_ATOMS: atom_id res chain seq x y z
N MET A 1 -54.57 23.99 -23.84
CA MET A 1 -53.49 23.01 -23.60
C MET A 1 -53.15 23.12 -22.12
N ASP A 2 -53.45 22.09 -21.34
CA ASP A 2 -53.49 22.18 -19.88
C ASP A 2 -52.10 22.08 -19.24
N ILE A 3 -51.80 23.02 -18.36
CA ILE A 3 -50.51 23.15 -17.65
C ILE A 3 -50.20 21.90 -16.81
N LEU A 4 -51.23 21.21 -16.32
CA LEU A 4 -51.15 19.91 -15.63
C LEU A 4 -50.59 18.79 -16.51
N GLU A 5 -50.94 18.77 -17.80
CA GLU A 5 -50.47 17.78 -18.76
C GLU A 5 -48.99 18.01 -19.10
N ALA A 6 -48.59 19.29 -19.19
CA ALA A 6 -47.18 19.68 -19.36
C ALA A 6 -46.32 19.27 -18.14
N PHE A 7 -46.83 19.49 -16.92
CA PHE A 7 -46.15 19.04 -15.69
C PHE A 7 -46.02 17.52 -15.60
N ARG A 8 -47.05 16.78 -16.03
CA ARG A 8 -47.03 15.32 -16.05
C ARG A 8 -46.00 14.77 -17.05
N ARG A 9 -45.98 15.32 -18.27
CA ARG A 9 -44.96 14.99 -19.29
C ARG A 9 -43.54 15.32 -18.85
N VAL A 10 -43.32 16.48 -18.22
CA VAL A 10 -42.01 16.87 -17.66
C VAL A 10 -41.60 15.95 -16.51
N GLY A 11 -42.54 15.57 -15.65
CA GLY A 11 -42.31 14.60 -14.57
C GLY A 11 -41.96 13.20 -15.07
N GLU A 12 -42.62 12.72 -16.12
CA GLU A 12 -42.31 11.44 -16.77
C GLU A 12 -40.95 11.48 -17.50
N GLY A 13 -40.65 12.58 -18.18
CA GLY A 13 -39.34 12.80 -18.80
C GLY A 13 -38.21 12.83 -17.77
N SER A 14 -38.43 13.48 -16.63
CA SER A 14 -37.46 13.54 -15.52
C SER A 14 -37.23 12.17 -14.88
N LYS A 15 -38.28 11.36 -14.72
CA LYS A 15 -38.17 9.98 -14.23
C LYS A 15 -37.41 9.09 -15.21
N ALA A 16 -37.64 9.24 -16.51
CA ALA A 16 -36.91 8.52 -17.54
C ALA A 16 -35.43 8.93 -17.59
N SER A 17 -35.12 10.23 -17.46
CA SER A 17 -33.74 10.72 -17.36
C SER A 17 -33.05 10.20 -16.10
N LEU A 18 -33.69 10.25 -14.94
CA LEU A 18 -33.15 9.68 -13.70
C LEU A 18 -32.90 8.17 -13.81
N ALA A 19 -33.81 7.42 -14.41
CA ALA A 19 -33.63 5.99 -14.65
C ALA A 19 -32.42 5.71 -15.56
N SER A 20 -32.22 6.53 -16.59
CA SER A 20 -31.06 6.40 -17.49
C SER A 20 -29.74 6.73 -16.80
N THR A 21 -29.70 7.77 -15.95
CA THR A 21 -28.51 8.14 -15.18
C THR A 21 -28.13 7.05 -14.18
N VAL A 22 -29.12 6.45 -13.50
CA VAL A 22 -28.90 5.33 -12.58
C VAL A 22 -28.35 4.12 -13.33
N ALA A 23 -28.85 3.84 -14.53
CA ALA A 23 -28.34 2.76 -15.38
C ALA A 23 -26.87 3.01 -15.79
N SER A 24 -26.52 4.23 -16.22
CA SER A 24 -25.14 4.61 -16.56
C SER A 24 -24.20 4.53 -15.36
N ALA A 25 -24.64 4.99 -14.17
CA ALA A 25 -23.87 4.90 -12.95
C ALA A 25 -23.61 3.43 -12.53
N ARG A 26 -24.61 2.56 -12.71
CA ARG A 26 -24.47 1.12 -12.44
C ARG A 26 -23.51 0.44 -13.42
N ALA A 27 -23.54 0.83 -14.69
CA ALA A 27 -22.60 0.33 -15.70
C ALA A 27 -21.15 0.77 -15.41
N LEU A 28 -20.93 2.05 -15.06
CA LEU A 28 -19.62 2.55 -14.64
C LEU A 28 -19.11 1.81 -13.40
N ARG A 29 -19.98 1.57 -12.41
CA ARG A 29 -19.61 0.80 -11.21
C ARG A 29 -19.22 -0.64 -11.56
N ALA A 30 -19.93 -1.28 -12.49
CA ALA A 30 -19.60 -2.63 -12.93
C ALA A 30 -18.24 -2.68 -13.66
N LEU A 31 -17.94 -1.66 -14.48
CA LEU A 31 -16.66 -1.54 -15.17
C LEU A 31 -15.50 -1.35 -14.18
N VAL A 32 -15.63 -0.44 -13.21
CA VAL A 32 -14.62 -0.22 -12.16
C VAL A 32 -14.38 -1.49 -11.34
N VAL A 33 -15.42 -2.26 -11.02
CA VAL A 33 -15.27 -3.54 -10.31
C VAL A 33 -14.53 -4.57 -11.18
N ALA A 34 -14.82 -4.61 -12.49
CA ALA A 34 -14.13 -5.48 -13.43
C ALA A 34 -12.64 -5.10 -13.58
N ASP A 35 -12.31 -3.80 -13.64
CA ASP A 35 -10.93 -3.31 -13.69
C ASP A 35 -10.16 -3.68 -12.41
N ILE A 36 -10.79 -3.58 -11.24
CA ILE A 36 -10.20 -4.01 -9.96
C ILE A 36 -9.96 -5.53 -9.95
N ALA A 37 -10.88 -6.32 -10.50
CA ALA A 37 -10.73 -7.78 -10.58
C ALA A 37 -9.60 -8.19 -11.54
N LEU A 38 -9.52 -7.53 -12.70
CA LEU A 38 -8.42 -7.70 -13.67
C LEU A 38 -7.08 -7.30 -13.05
N ALA A 39 -7.02 -6.12 -12.41
CA ALA A 39 -5.84 -5.66 -11.69
C ALA A 39 -5.42 -6.66 -10.60
N ARG A 40 -6.35 -7.20 -9.81
CA ARG A 40 -6.04 -8.19 -8.77
C ARG A 40 -5.44 -9.48 -9.33
N SER A 41 -5.91 -9.94 -10.49
CA SER A 41 -5.39 -11.14 -11.15
C SER A 41 -3.99 -10.93 -11.78
N ALA A 42 -3.74 -9.75 -12.35
CA ALA A 42 -2.44 -9.37 -12.90
C ALA A 42 -1.42 -9.07 -11.79
N LEU A 43 -1.85 -8.34 -10.74
CA LEU A 43 -1.05 -8.01 -9.56
C LEU A 43 -0.65 -9.26 -8.78
N GLY A 44 -1.54 -10.25 -8.65
CA GLY A 44 -1.20 -11.51 -7.97
C GLY A 44 -0.03 -12.23 -8.65
N ARG A 45 -0.03 -12.24 -9.99
CA ARG A 45 1.06 -12.85 -10.77
C ARG A 45 2.34 -12.00 -10.73
N SER A 46 2.24 -10.68 -10.83
CA SER A 46 3.42 -9.82 -10.75
C SER A 46 4.06 -9.86 -9.37
N VAL A 47 3.28 -9.89 -8.28
CA VAL A 47 3.79 -10.05 -6.90
C VAL A 47 4.48 -11.41 -6.73
N ALA A 48 3.89 -12.48 -7.27
CA ALA A 48 4.53 -13.79 -7.25
C ALA A 48 5.88 -13.77 -7.99
N PHE A 49 5.94 -13.18 -9.19
CA PHE A 49 7.19 -13.04 -9.94
C PHE A 49 8.19 -12.10 -9.23
N THR A 50 7.73 -11.03 -8.60
CA THR A 50 8.58 -10.16 -7.78
C THR A 50 9.17 -10.92 -6.59
N ALA A 51 8.39 -11.74 -5.89
CA ALA A 51 8.89 -12.57 -4.81
C ALA A 51 9.95 -13.57 -5.30
N VAL A 52 9.69 -14.25 -6.43
CA VAL A 52 10.67 -15.15 -7.05
C VAL A 52 11.94 -14.39 -7.46
N ALA A 53 11.80 -13.22 -8.07
CA ALA A 53 12.93 -12.38 -8.46
C ALA A 53 13.77 -11.91 -7.26
N VAL A 54 13.14 -11.61 -6.12
CA VAL A 54 13.84 -11.26 -4.87
C VAL A 54 14.62 -12.46 -4.33
N VAL A 55 14.01 -13.64 -4.26
CA VAL A 55 14.69 -14.86 -3.78
C VAL A 55 15.86 -15.20 -4.70
N PHE A 56 15.64 -15.22 -6.02
CA PHE A 56 16.69 -15.55 -6.98
C PHE A 56 17.78 -14.47 -7.03
N GLY A 57 17.41 -13.20 -6.87
CA GLY A 57 18.35 -12.08 -6.73
C GLY A 57 19.21 -12.20 -5.47
N ALA A 58 18.63 -12.62 -4.35
CA ALA A 58 19.38 -12.86 -3.12
C ALA A 58 20.37 -14.03 -3.28
N VAL A 59 19.92 -15.16 -3.86
CA VAL A 59 20.77 -16.33 -4.12
C VAL A 59 21.90 -15.98 -5.10
N GLY A 60 21.57 -15.31 -6.21
CA GLY A 60 22.54 -14.83 -7.19
C GLY A 60 23.53 -13.83 -6.60
N GLY A 61 23.06 -12.92 -5.73
CA GLY A 61 23.91 -11.97 -5.01
C GLY A 61 24.92 -12.69 -4.11
N LEU A 62 24.48 -13.69 -3.32
CA LEU A 62 25.39 -14.49 -2.49
C LEU A 62 26.43 -15.24 -3.33
N LEU A 63 26.01 -15.84 -4.44
CA LEU A 63 26.92 -16.49 -5.39
C LEU A 63 27.93 -15.50 -6.00
N LEU A 64 27.47 -14.30 -6.35
CA LEU A 64 28.32 -13.23 -6.88
C LEU A 64 29.36 -12.80 -5.84
N MET A 65 28.97 -12.66 -4.57
CA MET A 65 29.89 -12.33 -3.48
C MET A 65 30.92 -13.45 -3.28
N ALA A 66 30.49 -14.71 -3.28
CA ALA A 66 31.39 -15.85 -3.20
C ALA A 66 32.38 -15.89 -4.38
N ALA A 67 31.88 -15.64 -5.60
CA ALA A 67 32.70 -15.54 -6.80
C ALA A 67 33.67 -14.36 -6.73
N LEU A 68 33.25 -13.22 -6.18
CA LEU A 68 34.10 -12.04 -6.00
C LEU A 68 35.21 -12.31 -4.99
N VAL A 69 34.92 -12.95 -3.85
CA VAL A 69 35.94 -13.39 -2.89
C VAL A 69 36.91 -14.36 -3.58
N ALA A 70 36.39 -15.37 -4.28
CA ALA A 70 37.21 -16.36 -4.97
C ALA A 70 38.12 -15.70 -6.03
N ALA A 71 37.59 -14.76 -6.81
CA ALA A 71 38.34 -14.00 -7.81
C ALA A 71 39.43 -13.14 -7.15
N LEU A 72 39.13 -12.46 -6.04
CA LEU A 72 40.12 -11.62 -5.36
C LEU A 72 41.27 -12.45 -4.78
N VAL A 73 40.96 -13.64 -4.26
CA VAL A 73 41.98 -14.60 -3.77
C VAL A 73 42.82 -15.16 -4.93
N THR A 74 42.21 -15.51 -6.07
CA THR A 74 42.93 -16.11 -7.20
C THR A 74 43.75 -15.11 -8.02
N TYR A 75 43.18 -13.97 -8.39
CA TYR A 75 43.83 -12.99 -9.27
C TYR A 75 44.79 -12.07 -8.53
N PHE A 76 44.45 -11.63 -7.31
CA PHE A 76 45.28 -10.69 -6.55
C PHE A 76 46.15 -11.37 -5.49
N LYS A 77 46.06 -12.71 -5.36
CA LYS A 77 46.71 -13.51 -4.29
C LYS A 77 46.50 -12.88 -2.91
N LEU A 78 45.37 -12.19 -2.73
CA LEU A 78 45.08 -11.40 -1.55
C LEU A 78 44.83 -12.35 -0.38
N SER A 79 45.28 -11.97 0.82
CA SER A 79 45.00 -12.73 2.03
C SER A 79 43.50 -12.94 2.19
N TRP A 80 43.11 -14.16 2.53
CA TRP A 80 41.70 -14.59 2.66
C TRP A 80 40.89 -13.64 3.56
N TRP A 81 41.49 -13.15 4.65
CA TRP A 81 40.90 -12.16 5.55
C TRP A 81 40.61 -10.82 4.89
N LEU A 82 41.51 -10.34 4.02
CA LEU A 82 41.36 -9.05 3.35
C LEU A 82 40.26 -9.09 2.29
N SER A 83 40.13 -10.21 1.56
CA SER A 83 39.02 -10.44 0.63
C SER A 83 37.67 -10.48 1.33
N LEU A 84 37.59 -11.17 2.48
CA LEU A 84 36.37 -11.21 3.30
C LEU A 84 36.00 -9.82 3.84
N LEU A 85 37.00 -9.04 4.28
CA LEU A 85 36.79 -7.71 4.82
C LEU A 85 36.31 -6.74 3.73
N LEU A 86 36.90 -6.79 2.54
CA LEU A 86 36.47 -5.97 1.39
C LEU A 86 35.04 -6.29 0.94
N VAL A 87 34.71 -7.57 0.80
CA VAL A 87 33.36 -7.99 0.41
C VAL A 87 32.36 -7.70 1.51
N GLY A 88 32.73 -7.88 2.78
CA GLY A 88 31.92 -7.50 3.94
C GLY A 88 31.63 -6.00 3.98
N LEU A 89 32.65 -5.16 3.73
CA LEU A 89 32.49 -3.71 3.66
C LEU A 89 31.56 -3.30 2.52
N PHE A 90 31.70 -3.94 1.35
CA PHE A 90 30.80 -3.72 0.22
C PHE A 90 29.35 -4.09 0.55
N CYS A 91 29.13 -5.21 1.25
CA CYS A 91 27.80 -5.64 1.67
C CYS A 91 27.20 -4.67 2.71
N LEU A 92 28.02 -4.17 3.63
CA LEU A 92 27.62 -3.16 4.61
C LEU A 92 27.22 -1.85 3.92
N ALA A 93 27.99 -1.42 2.93
CA ALA A 93 27.69 -0.23 2.13
C ALA A 93 26.39 -0.40 1.33
N ALA A 94 26.18 -1.55 0.69
CA ALA A 94 24.96 -1.86 -0.05
C ALA A 94 23.73 -1.91 0.88
N THR A 95 23.89 -2.47 2.08
CA THR A 95 22.83 -2.50 3.11
C THR A 95 22.49 -1.09 3.60
N ALA A 96 23.51 -0.28 3.92
CA ALA A 96 23.34 1.10 4.32
C ALA A 96 22.66 1.94 3.22
N PHE A 97 23.06 1.75 1.96
CA PHE A 97 22.43 2.42 0.82
C PHE A 97 20.97 2.01 0.64
N SER A 98 20.67 0.72 0.78
CA SER A 98 19.29 0.21 0.69
C SER A 98 18.41 0.75 1.82
N ALA A 99 18.93 0.77 3.04
CA ALA A 99 18.24 1.35 4.19
C ALA A 99 18.02 2.86 4.01
N TRP A 100 19.03 3.60 3.52
CA TRP A 100 18.90 5.03 3.24
C TRP A 100 17.87 5.29 2.15
N ARG A 101 17.88 4.52 1.06
CA ARG A 101 16.86 4.63 0.00
C ARG A 101 15.47 4.35 0.55
N ALA A 102 15.29 3.32 1.38
CA ALA A 102 14.02 3.02 2.03
C ALA A 102 13.54 4.20 2.89
N LEU A 103 14.42 4.76 3.73
CA LEU A 103 14.10 5.92 4.57
C LEU A 103 13.77 7.18 3.74
N ALA A 104 14.51 7.46 2.67
CA ALA A 104 14.20 8.56 1.76
C ALA A 104 12.84 8.38 1.06
N TYR A 105 12.47 7.14 0.69
CA TYR A 105 11.14 6.84 0.16
C TYR A 105 10.04 7.05 1.22
N PHE A 106 10.29 6.70 2.48
CA PHE A 106 9.38 6.98 3.60
C PHE A 106 9.24 8.48 3.88
N GLU A 107 10.31 9.25 3.70
CA GLU A 107 10.31 10.70 3.89
C GLU A 107 9.48 11.42 2.81
N HIS A 108 9.48 10.93 1.57
CA HIS A 108 8.58 11.41 0.51
C HIS A 108 7.16 10.86 0.61
N THR A 109 6.96 9.75 1.31
CA THR A 109 5.65 9.12 1.55
C THR A 109 5.20 9.38 2.99
N GLN A 110 5.25 10.65 3.43
CA GLN A 110 4.67 11.10 4.68
C GLN A 110 3.23 10.57 4.80
N MET A 111 3.08 9.56 5.66
CA MET A 111 1.86 8.86 6.02
C MET A 111 0.89 9.77 6.81
N HIS A 112 0.63 11.00 6.36
CA HIS A 112 -0.42 11.82 6.96
C HIS A 112 -1.80 11.19 6.77
N ALA A 113 -2.01 10.48 5.65
CA ALA A 113 -3.22 9.73 5.38
C ALA A 113 -3.34 8.47 6.25
N THR A 114 -2.27 7.66 6.37
CA THR A 114 -2.28 6.43 7.17
C THR A 114 -2.36 6.73 8.66
N ARG A 115 -1.69 7.78 9.17
CA ARG A 115 -1.80 8.19 10.58
C ARG A 115 -3.21 8.69 10.93
N ARG A 116 -3.89 9.38 10.00
CA ARG A 116 -5.31 9.75 10.13
C ARG A 116 -6.25 8.54 10.03
N GLN A 117 -5.95 7.58 9.16
CA GLN A 117 -6.75 6.38 9.02
C GLN A 117 -6.59 5.45 10.24
N LEU A 118 -5.38 5.29 10.77
CA LEU A 118 -5.14 4.52 12.00
C LEU A 118 -5.77 5.18 13.23
N ALA A 119 -5.72 6.51 13.33
CA ALA A 119 -6.40 7.25 14.39
C ALA A 119 -7.94 7.12 14.32
N LYS A 120 -8.51 7.03 13.11
CA LYS A 120 -9.96 6.77 12.93
C LYS A 120 -10.37 5.33 13.24
N ILE A 121 -9.43 4.38 13.29
CA ILE A 121 -9.69 2.97 13.57
C ILE A 121 -9.68 2.67 15.09
N GLY A 122 -9.46 3.68 15.95
CA GLY A 122 -9.81 3.60 17.37
C GLY A 122 -8.96 2.64 18.21
N LEU A 123 -7.71 2.40 17.83
CA LEU A 123 -6.72 1.62 18.61
C LEU A 123 -6.20 2.36 19.86
N GLY A 124 -7.04 3.16 20.52
CA GLY A 124 -6.68 3.96 21.69
C GLY A 124 -7.84 4.60 22.44
N GLU A 125 -9.10 4.43 21.99
CA GLU A 125 -10.23 4.73 22.87
C GLU A 125 -10.43 3.52 23.78
N ASP A 126 -9.68 3.50 24.88
CA ASP A 126 -10.04 2.74 26.07
C ASP A 126 -11.47 3.12 26.42
N LYS A 127 -12.41 2.26 26.03
CA LYS A 127 -13.80 2.34 26.46
C LYS A 127 -13.78 2.01 27.95
N ASN A 128 -13.51 3.02 28.77
CA ASN A 128 -13.71 3.00 30.21
C ASN A 128 -15.12 3.56 30.50
N PRO A 129 -16.16 2.71 30.61
CA PRO A 129 -17.46 3.13 31.10
C PRO A 129 -17.40 3.28 32.64
N GLN A 130 -16.64 4.25 33.14
CA GLN A 130 -16.59 4.53 34.58
C GLN A 130 -16.43 6.02 34.86
N ALA A 131 -17.43 6.81 34.45
CA ALA A 131 -17.68 8.13 35.02
C ALA A 131 -19.17 8.50 34.91
N ALA A 132 -20.06 7.55 35.22
CA ALA A 132 -21.39 7.89 35.70
C ALA A 132 -21.30 7.95 37.23
N SER A 133 -20.71 9.02 37.76
CA SER A 133 -20.88 9.35 39.17
C SER A 133 -22.33 9.83 39.34
N PRO A 134 -23.16 9.18 40.18
CA PRO A 134 -24.47 9.68 40.50
C PRO A 134 -24.32 10.95 41.34
N ASP A 135 -25.00 11.96 40.84
CA ASP A 135 -25.40 13.22 41.44
C ASP A 135 -25.51 13.18 42.98
N ASN A 136 -24.65 13.93 43.67
CA ASN A 136 -24.77 14.21 45.10
C ASN A 136 -25.61 15.48 45.24
N ASP A 137 -26.93 15.34 45.11
CA ASP A 137 -27.89 16.42 45.34
C ASP A 137 -28.28 16.46 46.82
N GLY A 138 -27.43 17.13 47.60
CA GLY A 138 -27.67 17.49 48.99
C GLY A 138 -28.05 18.97 49.11
N ASN A 139 -29.31 19.31 48.82
CA ASN A 139 -29.90 20.58 49.27
C ASN A 139 -31.45 20.54 49.28
N ARG A 140 -32.05 20.05 50.37
CA ARG A 140 -33.24 20.63 51.04
C ARG A 140 -33.59 19.87 52.32
#